data_AF-A0A5Q2FDU6-F1
#
_entry.id   AF-A0A5Q2FDU6-F1
#
_cell.length_a   1.000
_cell.length_b   1.000
_cell.length_c   1.000
_cell.angle_alpha   90.00
_cell.angle_beta   90.00
_cell.angle_gamma   90.00
#
_symmetry.space_group_name_H-M   'P 1'
#
loop_
_entity.id
_entity.type
_entity.pdbx_description
1 polymer ?
#
loop_
_entity_poly.entity_id
_entity_poly.type
_entity_poly.pdbx_seq_one_letter_code
_entity_poly.pdbx_strand_id
1 'polypeptide(L)'
;MADLNPRESTRPALDLPISFVPMADLDAEQGIAGPGTDRPFSEVSKGYTIFRDQDVLVAKITPCFENGKIGQAHLRQGIGVGSTEFHVVRPHADRLDPRYVLHYLRQQRVLDAGERRMTGSAGQRRVPLVFLNDLQIPSRR
;
A
#
# COMPACT_ATOMS: atom_id res chain seq x y z
N MET A 1 12.62 8.20 -7.22
CA MET A 1 12.74 7.58 -5.87
C MET A 1 11.35 7.58 -5.24
N ALA A 2 11.10 6.69 -4.29
CA ALA A 2 9.81 6.54 -3.61
C ALA A 2 10.00 6.58 -2.10
N ASP A 3 9.04 7.15 -1.38
CA ASP A 3 8.98 7.09 0.07
C ASP A 3 8.27 5.81 0.51
N LEU A 4 8.73 5.20 1.62
CA LEU A 4 8.13 4.01 2.20
C LEU A 4 7.46 4.36 3.53
N ASN A 5 6.17 4.02 3.67
CA ASN A 5 5.32 4.39 4.80
C ASN A 5 5.48 5.88 5.20
N PRO A 6 5.34 6.84 4.26
CA PRO A 6 5.48 8.25 4.57
C PRO A 6 4.48 8.65 5.65
N ARG A 7 4.93 9.43 6.63
CA ARG A 7 4.04 9.99 7.65
C ARG A 7 3.20 11.09 7.02
N GLU A 8 1.93 11.13 7.39
CA GLU A 8 1.06 12.24 6.99
C GLU A 8 1.46 13.50 7.78
N SER A 9 1.73 14.59 7.08
CA SER A 9 2.20 15.84 7.69
C SER A 9 1.08 16.62 8.36
N THR A 10 -0.17 16.42 7.92
CA THR A 10 -1.32 17.17 8.38
C THR A 10 -2.47 16.23 8.64
N ARG A 11 -3.00 16.26 9.86
CA ARG A 11 -4.15 15.43 10.22
C ARG A 11 -5.41 15.97 9.53
N PRO A 12 -6.18 15.14 8.81
CA PRO A 12 -7.46 15.54 8.24
C PRO A 12 -8.44 16.02 9.32
N ALA A 13 -9.37 16.90 8.94
CA ALA A 13 -10.49 17.28 9.79
C ALA A 13 -11.36 16.05 10.10
N LEU A 14 -11.95 16.01 11.29
CA LEU A 14 -12.64 14.82 11.82
C LEU A 14 -13.91 14.45 11.05
N ASP A 15 -14.58 15.43 10.46
CA ASP A 15 -15.78 15.31 9.65
C ASP A 15 -15.49 15.20 8.15
N LEU A 16 -14.22 15.37 7.73
CA LEU A 16 -13.83 15.26 6.34
C LEU A 16 -14.14 13.83 5.83
N PRO A 17 -14.89 13.68 4.73
CA PRO A 17 -15.06 12.39 4.07
C PRO A 17 -13.70 11.89 3.55
N ILE A 18 -13.34 10.66 3.90
CA ILE A 18 -12.12 9.98 3.44
C ILE A 18 -12.49 8.65 2.82
N SER A 19 -11.76 8.25 1.78
CA SER A 19 -11.91 6.93 1.15
C SER A 19 -11.36 5.84 2.08
N PHE A 20 -12.25 5.03 2.67
CA PHE A 20 -11.90 3.85 3.46
C PHE A 20 -11.71 2.64 2.54
N VAL A 21 -10.49 2.07 2.53
CA VAL A 21 -10.10 0.92 1.70
C VAL A 21 -9.74 -0.27 2.60
N PRO A 22 -10.66 -1.21 2.84
CA PRO A 22 -10.35 -2.45 3.54
C PRO A 22 -9.45 -3.35 2.68
N MET A 23 -8.87 -4.40 3.28
CA MET A 23 -8.04 -5.40 2.56
C MET A 23 -8.81 -6.09 1.41
N ALA A 24 -10.14 -6.20 1.53
CA ALA A 24 -10.99 -6.76 0.49
C ALA A 24 -11.00 -5.92 -0.80
N ASP A 25 -10.77 -4.61 -0.68
CA ASP A 25 -10.79 -3.66 -1.80
C ASP A 25 -9.39 -3.47 -2.42
N LEU A 26 -8.41 -4.29 -1.99
CA LEU A 26 -7.10 -4.41 -2.62
C LEU A 26 -7.13 -5.58 -3.61
N ASP A 27 -7.44 -5.26 -4.86
CA ASP A 27 -7.63 -6.23 -5.94
C ASP A 27 -6.28 -6.71 -6.49
N ALA A 28 -5.97 -7.98 -6.24
CA ALA A 28 -4.75 -8.60 -6.71
C ALA A 28 -4.76 -8.86 -8.22
N GLU A 29 -5.90 -9.00 -8.88
CA GLU A 29 -5.94 -9.26 -10.33
C GLU A 29 -5.75 -7.94 -11.10
N GLN A 30 -6.53 -6.92 -10.74
CA GLN A 30 -6.48 -5.62 -11.41
C GLN A 30 -5.31 -4.74 -10.97
N GLY A 31 -4.74 -5.00 -9.79
CA GLY A 31 -3.70 -4.15 -9.22
C GLY A 31 -4.23 -2.78 -8.83
N ILE A 32 -5.47 -2.74 -8.33
CA ILE A 32 -6.17 -1.53 -7.91
C ILE A 32 -6.50 -1.62 -6.43
N ALA A 33 -6.37 -0.49 -5.72
CA ALA A 33 -6.86 -0.32 -4.36
C ALA A 33 -7.92 0.78 -4.33
N GLY A 34 -9.16 0.43 -4.02
CA GLY A 34 -10.28 1.36 -3.94
C GLY A 34 -11.33 1.22 -5.05
N PRO A 35 -12.23 2.20 -5.21
CA PRO A 35 -12.25 3.51 -4.54
C PRO A 35 -12.63 3.47 -3.07
N GLY A 36 -13.06 2.30 -2.57
CA GLY A 36 -13.48 2.14 -1.20
C GLY A 36 -14.84 2.77 -0.93
N THR A 37 -15.10 3.05 0.35
CA THR A 37 -16.32 3.74 0.79
C THR A 37 -15.96 5.03 1.51
N ASP A 38 -16.73 6.09 1.29
CA ASP A 38 -16.51 7.34 2.00
C ASP A 38 -16.98 7.20 3.46
N ARG A 39 -16.12 7.62 4.39
CA ARG A 39 -16.37 7.63 5.84
C ARG A 39 -15.85 8.94 6.44
N PRO A 40 -16.50 9.53 7.44
CA PRO A 40 -15.93 10.62 8.22
C PRO A 40 -14.59 10.17 8.83
N PHE A 41 -13.55 10.99 8.72
CA PHE A 41 -12.22 10.63 9.22
C PHE A 41 -12.23 10.19 10.69
N SER A 42 -13.08 10.79 11.54
CA SER A 42 -13.25 10.43 12.94
C SER A 42 -13.52 8.95 13.17
N GLU A 43 -14.32 8.30 12.32
CA GLU A 43 -14.66 6.87 12.40
C GLU A 43 -13.48 5.96 12.08
N VAL A 44 -12.56 6.43 11.24
CA VAL A 44 -11.48 5.65 10.63
C VAL A 44 -10.08 6.22 10.94
N SER A 45 -9.98 7.13 11.91
CA SER A 45 -8.73 7.82 12.25
C SER A 45 -7.80 7.03 13.18
N LYS A 46 -8.29 5.97 13.82
CA LYS A 46 -7.53 5.16 14.79
C LYS A 46 -7.30 3.77 14.25
N GLY A 47 -6.05 3.30 14.32
CA GLY A 47 -5.71 1.92 13.98
C GLY A 47 -5.86 1.61 12.49
N TYR A 48 -5.54 2.57 11.62
CA TYR A 48 -5.53 2.42 10.17
C TYR A 48 -4.30 3.10 9.55
N THR A 49 -3.93 2.67 8.35
CA THR A 49 -2.84 3.23 7.57
C THR A 49 -3.38 4.34 6.68
N ILE A 50 -2.77 5.54 6.74
CA ILE A 50 -3.09 6.66 5.85
C ILE A 50 -2.24 6.56 4.58
N PHE A 51 -2.83 6.81 3.43
CA PHE A 51 -2.18 6.89 2.12
C PHE A 51 -2.90 7.91 1.24
N ARG A 52 -2.34 8.21 0.07
CA ARG A 52 -2.87 9.16 -0.89
C ARG A 52 -3.21 8.45 -2.20
N ASP A 53 -3.99 9.15 -3.02
CA ASP A 53 -4.24 8.72 -4.38
C ASP A 53 -2.91 8.50 -5.12
N GLN A 54 -2.87 7.47 -5.98
CA GLN A 54 -1.69 7.00 -6.70
C GLN A 54 -0.58 6.34 -5.85
N ASP A 55 -0.68 6.27 -4.52
CA ASP A 55 0.21 5.43 -3.72
C ASP A 55 0.04 3.95 -4.12
N VAL A 56 1.11 3.17 -4.07
CA VAL A 56 1.04 1.72 -4.25
C VAL A 56 0.93 1.06 -2.86
N LEU A 57 -0.17 0.35 -2.63
CA LEU A 57 -0.42 -0.40 -1.41
C LEU A 57 0.05 -1.84 -1.58
N VAL A 58 0.86 -2.31 -0.65
CA VAL A 58 1.37 -3.69 -0.59
C VAL A 58 0.80 -4.34 0.66
N ALA A 59 -0.02 -5.38 0.53
CA ALA A 59 -0.41 -6.17 1.69
C ALA A 59 0.84 -6.80 2.30
N LYS A 60 1.04 -6.70 3.62
CA LYS A 60 2.25 -7.19 4.27
C LYS A 60 2.08 -8.51 5.02
N ILE A 61 0.85 -8.99 5.21
CA ILE A 61 0.55 -10.20 5.98
C ILE A 61 0.22 -11.40 5.08
N THR A 62 0.55 -12.61 5.53
CA THR A 62 0.07 -13.89 4.95
C THR A 62 -1.45 -14.04 5.12
N PRO A 63 -2.19 -14.60 4.14
CA PRO A 63 -1.75 -14.97 2.79
C PRO A 63 -1.86 -13.82 1.78
N CYS A 64 -2.22 -12.61 2.20
CA CYS A 64 -2.51 -11.51 1.28
C CYS A 64 -1.28 -11.11 0.44
N PHE A 65 -0.09 -11.01 1.05
CA PHE A 65 1.14 -10.74 0.30
C PHE A 65 1.47 -11.88 -0.69
N GLU A 66 1.37 -13.12 -0.23
CA GLU A 66 1.65 -14.34 -1.02
C GLU A 66 0.71 -14.43 -2.23
N ASN A 67 -0.55 -13.99 -2.06
CA ASN A 67 -1.55 -13.87 -3.13
C ASN A 67 -1.33 -12.64 -4.04
N GLY A 68 -0.23 -11.91 -3.89
CA GLY A 68 0.09 -10.76 -4.73
C GLY A 68 -0.86 -9.58 -4.56
N LYS A 69 -1.50 -9.43 -3.39
CA LYS A 69 -2.35 -8.25 -3.09
C LYS A 69 -1.47 -6.99 -3.02
N ILE A 70 -1.27 -6.39 -4.19
CA ILE A 70 -0.53 -5.17 -4.43
C ILE A 70 -1.31 -4.37 -5.46
N GLY A 71 -1.63 -3.13 -5.15
CA GLY A 71 -2.49 -2.30 -5.98
C GLY A 71 -2.23 -0.82 -5.85
N GLN A 72 -2.48 -0.08 -6.93
CA GLN A 72 -2.40 1.38 -6.96
C GLN A 72 -3.70 1.98 -6.42
N ALA A 73 -3.58 2.94 -5.51
CA ALA A 73 -4.71 3.64 -4.94
C ALA A 73 -5.40 4.52 -5.98
N HIS A 74 -6.72 4.34 -6.11
CA HIS A 74 -7.60 5.15 -6.96
C HIS A 74 -8.76 5.68 -6.09
N LEU A 75 -8.59 6.86 -5.50
CA LEU A 75 -9.41 7.37 -4.41
C LEU A 75 -10.29 8.53 -4.85
N ARG A 76 -11.48 8.64 -4.25
CA ARG A 76 -12.40 9.75 -4.53
C ARG A 76 -11.98 11.04 -3.82
N GLN A 77 -11.48 10.92 -2.60
CA GLN A 77 -11.17 12.07 -1.73
C GLN A 77 -9.69 12.47 -1.77
N GLY A 78 -8.89 11.88 -2.66
CA GLY A 78 -7.44 12.13 -2.79
C GLY A 78 -6.58 11.56 -1.64
N ILE A 79 -7.18 11.30 -0.49
CA ILE A 79 -6.59 10.66 0.68
C ILE A 79 -7.45 9.47 1.09
N GLY A 80 -6.79 8.44 1.60
CA GLY A 80 -7.41 7.20 2.02
C GLY A 80 -6.89 6.70 3.35
N VAL A 81 -7.71 5.87 3.98
CA VAL A 81 -7.34 5.10 5.16
C VAL A 81 -7.72 3.64 4.95
N GLY A 82 -6.89 2.74 5.43
CA GLY A 82 -7.10 1.32 5.20
C GLY A 82 -6.36 0.45 6.19
N SER A 83 -6.31 -0.86 5.90
CA SER A 83 -5.74 -1.85 6.81
C SER A 83 -4.38 -1.43 7.38
N THR A 84 -4.16 -1.69 8.67
CA THR A 84 -2.82 -1.58 9.29
C THR A 84 -1.82 -2.56 8.67
N GLU A 85 -2.30 -3.56 7.93
CA GLU A 85 -1.49 -4.55 7.23
C GLU A 85 -1.08 -4.12 5.82
N PHE A 86 -1.15 -2.83 5.51
CA PHE A 86 -0.52 -2.25 4.33
C PHE A 86 0.90 -1.75 4.64
N HIS A 87 1.78 -1.91 3.66
CA HIS A 87 2.87 -0.96 3.41
C HIS A 87 2.42 0.00 2.31
N VAL A 88 2.81 1.27 2.44
CA VAL A 88 2.54 2.33 1.48
C VAL A 88 3.84 2.67 0.77
N VAL A 89 3.84 2.58 -0.55
CA VAL A 89 4.94 3.02 -1.40
C VAL A 89 4.47 4.24 -2.17
N ARG A 90 5.05 5.40 -1.86
CA ARG A 90 4.72 6.68 -2.48
C ARG A 90 5.80 7.08 -3.48
N PRO A 91 5.61 6.82 -4.78
CA PRO A 91 6.56 7.25 -5.80
C PRO A 91 6.53 8.77 -5.98
N HIS A 92 7.70 9.39 -6.16
CA HIS A 92 7.78 10.76 -6.65
C HIS A 92 7.50 10.76 -8.15
N ALA A 93 6.29 11.16 -8.53
CA ALA A 93 5.76 11.02 -9.90
C ALA A 93 6.59 11.75 -10.97
N ASP A 94 7.39 12.76 -10.60
CA ASP A 94 8.35 13.45 -11.47
C ASP A 94 9.53 12.55 -11.88
N ARG A 95 9.79 11.47 -11.15
CA ARG A 95 10.98 10.60 -11.31
C ARG A 95 10.65 9.12 -11.46
N LEU A 96 9.44 8.71 -11.09
CA LEU A 96 9.06 7.30 -11.01
C LEU A 96 7.55 7.16 -11.19
N ASP A 97 7.15 6.55 -12.31
CA ASP A 97 5.75 6.28 -12.61
C ASP A 97 5.18 5.25 -11.60
N PRO A 98 4.09 5.55 -10.88
CA PRO A 98 3.46 4.60 -9.96
C PRO A 98 3.10 3.25 -10.60
N ARG A 99 2.72 3.25 -11.88
CA ARG A 99 2.38 2.02 -12.62
C ARG A 99 3.61 1.13 -12.79
N TYR A 100 4.77 1.74 -13.02
CA TYR A 100 6.02 0.99 -13.08
C TYR A 100 6.34 0.34 -11.74
N VAL A 101 6.16 1.07 -10.63
CA VAL A 101 6.34 0.51 -9.26
C VAL A 101 5.39 -0.64 -9.01
N LEU A 102 4.10 -0.48 -9.34
CA LEU A 102 3.09 -1.52 -9.25
C LEU A 102 3.51 -2.78 -10.01
N HIS A 103 3.87 -2.63 -11.29
CA HIS A 103 4.29 -3.76 -12.12
C HIS A 103 5.56 -4.42 -11.60
N TYR A 104 6.54 -3.64 -11.12
CA TYR A 104 7.77 -4.16 -10.55
C TYR A 104 7.53 -5.00 -9.29
N LEU A 105 6.75 -4.47 -8.35
CA LEU A 105 6.44 -5.14 -7.07
C LEU A 105 5.62 -6.42 -7.26
N ARG A 106 4.84 -6.51 -8.33
CA ARG A 106 4.01 -7.68 -8.68
C ARG A 106 4.76 -8.77 -9.47
N GLN A 107 6.04 -8.60 -9.77
CA GLN A 107 6.82 -9.64 -10.43
C GLN A 107 6.99 -10.84 -9.50
N GLN A 108 6.82 -12.06 -10.02
CA GLN A 108 6.94 -13.28 -9.21
C GLN A 108 8.28 -13.35 -8.45
N ARG A 109 9.39 -12.96 -9.08
CA ARG A 109 10.71 -12.91 -8.43
C ARG A 109 10.76 -11.99 -7.20
N VAL A 110 9.98 -10.91 -7.19
CA VAL A 110 9.89 -9.97 -6.07
C VAL A 110 8.99 -10.55 -4.99
N LEU A 111 7.84 -11.12 -5.36
CA LEU A 111 6.95 -11.82 -4.41
C LEU A 111 7.68 -12.97 -3.70
N ASP A 112 8.36 -13.85 -4.45
CA ASP A 112 9.14 -14.96 -3.89
C ASP A 112 10.24 -14.47 -2.94
N ALA A 113 10.91 -13.36 -3.30
CA ALA A 113 11.93 -12.75 -2.45
C ALA A 113 11.33 -12.16 -1.16
N GLY A 114 10.16 -11.54 -1.26
CA GLY A 114 9.43 -11.01 -0.12
C GLY A 114 8.95 -12.12 0.81
N GLU A 115 8.44 -13.22 0.27
CA GLU A 115 7.97 -14.37 1.04
C GLU A 115 9.11 -14.99 1.86
N ARG A 116 10.29 -15.17 1.24
CA ARG A 116 11.50 -15.65 1.94
C ARG A 116 11.98 -14.71 3.05
N ARG A 117 11.62 -13.42 3.00
CA ARG A 117 11.98 -12.41 4.01
C ARG A 117 10.89 -12.24 5.08
N MET A 118 9.76 -12.93 4.98
CA MET A 118 8.68 -12.79 5.96
C MET A 118 9.11 -13.28 7.35
N THR A 119 8.67 -12.58 8.39
CA THR A 119 8.97 -12.91 9.79
C THR A 119 7.67 -13.18 10.56
N GLY A 120 7.74 -13.99 11.63
CA GLY A 120 6.59 -14.38 12.44
C GLY A 120 6.49 -15.89 12.64
N SER A 121 5.44 -16.34 13.31
CA SER A 121 5.16 -17.75 13.57
C SER A 121 4.17 -18.35 12.55
N ALA A 122 4.09 -19.69 12.52
CA ALA A 122 3.30 -20.43 11.54
C ALA A 122 1.84 -19.92 11.45
N GLY A 123 1.47 -19.38 10.28
CA GLY A 123 0.13 -18.86 9.96
C GLY A 123 0.00 -17.34 9.92
N GLN A 124 0.86 -16.58 10.61
CA GLN A 124 0.81 -15.10 10.60
C GLN A 124 2.21 -14.52 10.44
N ARG A 125 2.73 -14.62 9.22
CA ARG A 125 4.00 -13.97 8.85
C ARG A 125 3.74 -12.61 8.22
N ARG A 126 4.72 -11.72 8.34
CA ARG A 126 4.69 -10.38 7.72
C ARG A 126 5.95 -10.10 6.92
N VAL A 127 5.80 -9.48 5.75
CA VAL A 127 6.90 -8.90 5.00
C VAL A 127 7.40 -7.66 5.76
N PRO A 128 8.66 -7.62 6.18
CA PRO A 128 9.19 -6.46 6.89
C PRO A 128 9.42 -5.28 5.94
N LEU A 129 9.30 -4.05 6.43
CA LEU A 129 9.51 -2.84 5.61
C LEU A 129 10.92 -2.80 4.98
N VAL A 130 11.92 -3.34 5.69
CA VAL A 130 13.31 -3.41 5.19
C VAL A 130 13.42 -4.16 3.86
N PHE A 131 12.56 -5.15 3.60
CA PHE A 131 12.54 -5.83 2.31
C PHE A 131 12.25 -4.85 1.17
N LEU A 132 11.23 -3.99 1.32
CA LEU A 132 10.91 -2.97 0.31
C LEU A 132 12.03 -1.92 0.17
N ASN A 133 12.71 -1.59 1.26
CA ASN A 133 13.84 -0.67 1.24
C ASN A 133 15.07 -1.23 0.52
N ASP A 134 15.29 -2.55 0.61
CA ASP A 134 16.37 -3.26 -0.09
C ASP A 134 16.09 -3.41 -1.59
N LEU A 135 14.85 -3.22 -2.04
CA LEU A 135 14.51 -3.26 -3.46
C LEU A 135 15.11 -2.05 -4.16
N GLN A 136 16.03 -2.30 -5.08
CA GLN A 136 16.48 -1.30 -6.05
C GLN A 136 15.37 -1.07 -7.07
N ILE A 137 14.33 -0.32 -6.71
CA ILE A 137 13.26 0.05 -7.64
C ILE A 137 13.88 0.94 -8.73
N PRO A 138 13.99 0.47 -9.98
CA PRO A 138 14.62 1.25 -11.03
C PRO A 138 13.81 2.52 -11.28
N SER A 139 14.47 3.67 -11.37
CA SER A 139 13.83 4.89 -11.88
C SER A 139 14.02 4.95 -13.39
N ARG A 140 12.94 5.21 -14.15
CA ARG A 140 13.08 5.64 -15.54
C ARG A 140 13.81 6.98 -15.50
N ARG A 141 15.04 7.02 -16.02
CA ARG A 141 15.67 8.28 -16.43
C ARG A 141 15.17 8.65 -17.81
#